data_AF-A0A967K190-F1
#
_entry.id   AF-A0A967K190-F1
#
_cell.length_a   1.000
_cell.length_b   1.000
_cell.length_c   1.000
_cell.angle_alpha   90.00
_cell.angle_beta   90.00
_cell.angle_gamma   90.00
#
_symmetry.space_group_name_H-M   'P 1'
#
loop_
_entity.id
_entity.type
_entity.pdbx_description
1 polymer ?
#
loop_
_entity_poly.entity_id
_entity_poly.type
_entity_poly.pdbx_seq_one_letter_code
_entity_poly.pdbx_strand_id
1 'polypeptide(L)' 'LREITRMFSEMIRSRDTFARLGGDEFGLLLEHCGPGVAEQIASSLHAILVQRPLRWRDDSFSLTVSIGGVLIRS' A
#
# COMPACT_ATOMS: atom_id res chain seq x y z
N LEU A 1 10.14 -4.18 -6.28
CA LEU A 1 8.77 -4.57 -5.89
C LEU A 1 8.68 -5.47 -4.65
N ARG A 2 9.55 -6.49 -4.47
CA ARG A 2 9.51 -7.36 -3.27
C ARG A 2 9.52 -6.60 -1.94
N GLU A 3 10.32 -5.54 -1.85
CA GLU A 3 10.41 -4.75 -0.62
C GLU A 3 9.18 -3.89 -0.35
N ILE A 4 8.51 -3.39 -1.39
CA ILE A 4 7.20 -2.74 -1.27
C ILE A 4 6.18 -3.74 -0.76
N THR A 5 6.15 -4.95 -1.34
CA THR A 5 5.26 -6.02 -0.89
C THR A 5 5.46 -6.32 0.59
N ARG A 6 6.71 -6.49 1.05
CA ARG A 6 7.02 -6.71 2.45
C ARG A 6 6.54 -5.56 3.34
N MET A 7 6.89 -4.33 2.98
CA MET A 7 6.55 -3.13 3.74
C MET A 7 5.04 -2.95 3.89
N PHE A 8 4.29 -3.20 2.82
CA PHE A 8 2.84 -3.04 2.82
C PHE A 8 2.16 -4.20 3.56
N SER A 9 2.63 -5.43 3.38
CA SER A 9 2.10 -6.60 4.11
C SER A 9 2.25 -6.47 5.63
N GLU A 10 3.29 -5.79 6.13
CA GLU A 10 3.47 -5.53 7.57
C GLU A 10 2.46 -4.52 8.13
N MET A 11 1.86 -3.66 7.28
CA MET A 11 0.92 -2.62 7.69
C MET A 11 -0.55 -3.03 7.58
N ILE A 12 -0.82 -4.09 6.82
CA ILE A 12 -2.17 -4.51 6.46
C ILE A 12 -2.69 -5.49 7.50
N ARG A 13 -3.95 -5.32 7.91
CA ARG A 13 -4.56 -6.15 8.95
C ARG A 13 -4.75 -7.56 8.40
N SER A 14 -4.76 -8.57 9.27
CA SER A 14 -4.92 -9.96 8.87
C SER A 14 -6.24 -10.29 8.14
N ARG A 15 -7.26 -9.44 8.29
CA ARG A 15 -8.56 -9.57 7.61
C ARG A 15 -8.61 -8.87 6.25
N ASP A 16 -7.65 -7.99 5.99
CA ASP A 16 -7.60 -7.23 4.75
C ASP A 16 -6.78 -8.02 3.74
N THR A 17 -7.16 -7.95 2.46
CA THR A 17 -6.46 -8.68 1.40
C THR A 17 -5.55 -7.73 0.64
N PHE A 18 -4.25 -8.04 0.60
CA PHE A 18 -3.27 -7.35 -0.23
C PHE A 18 -2.77 -8.25 -1.35
N ALA A 19 -2.84 -7.77 -2.59
CA ALA A 19 -2.46 -8.52 -3.76
C ALA A 19 -1.68 -7.66 -4.76
N ARG A 20 -0.82 -8.32 -5.54
CA ARG A 20 -0.23 -7.71 -6.75
C ARG A 20 -1.14 -8.02 -7.93
N LEU A 21 -1.60 -6.98 -8.63
CA LEU A 21 -2.51 -7.12 -9.76
C LEU A 21 -1.76 -7.31 -11.08
N GLY A 22 -0.57 -6.70 -11.20
CA GLY A 22 0.21 -6.70 -12.42
C GLY A 22 1.61 -6.12 -12.21
N GLY A 23 2.16 -5.50 -13.27
CA GLY A 23 3.49 -4.92 -13.33
C GLY A 23 3.96 -4.30 -12.01
N ASP A 24 3.57 -3.07 -11.74
CA ASP A 24 3.83 -2.32 -10.50
C ASP A 24 2.54 -1.99 -9.73
N GLU A 25 1.41 -2.52 -10.18
CA GLU A 25 0.09 -2.29 -9.58
C GLU A 25 -0.23 -3.28 -8.45
N PHE A 26 -0.79 -2.73 -7.38
CA PHE A 26 -1.22 -3.47 -6.20
C PHE A 26 -2.69 -3.15 -5.88
N GLY A 27 -3.38 -4.14 -5.32
CA GLY A 27 -4.75 -4.03 -4.83
C GLY A 27 -4.80 -4.27 -3.33
N LEU A 28 -5.63 -3.49 -2.65
CA LEU A 28 -5.93 -3.64 -1.23
C LEU A 28 -7.45 -3.66 -1.04
N LEU A 29 -7.97 -4.78 -0.54
CA LEU A 29 -9.35 -4.93 -0.12
C LEU A 29 -9.43 -4.78 1.39
N LEU A 30 -10.10 -3.72 1.85
CA LEU A 30 -10.28 -3.42 3.26
C LEU A 30 -11.66 -3.90 3.72
N GLU A 31 -11.69 -4.90 4.59
CA GLU A 31 -12.93 -5.49 5.08
C GLU A 31 -13.46 -4.76 6.30
N HIS A 32 -14.78 -4.53 6.36
CA HIS A 32 -15.44 -3.79 7.44
C HIS A 32 -14.79 -2.42 7.71
N CYS A 33 -14.34 -1.74 6.66
CA CYS A 33 -13.63 -0.49 6.74
C CYS A 33 -14.53 0.68 6.31
N GLY A 34 -14.68 1.67 7.19
CA GLY A 34 -15.32 2.94 6.82
C GLY A 34 -14.42 3.79 5.92
N PRO A 35 -14.99 4.75 5.15
CA PRO A 35 -14.23 5.57 4.21
C PRO A 35 -13.08 6.36 4.87
N GLY A 36 -13.31 6.96 6.04
CA GLY A 36 -12.26 7.70 6.74
C GLY A 36 -11.08 6.83 7.19
N VAL A 37 -11.34 5.57 7.55
CA VAL A 37 -10.26 4.61 7.90
C VAL A 37 -9.51 4.19 6.64
N ALA A 38 -10.21 4.01 5.51
CA ALA A 38 -9.58 3.70 4.23
C ALA A 38 -8.65 4.83 3.75
N GLU A 39 -9.08 6.09 3.88
CA GLU A 39 -8.26 7.27 3.57
C GLU A 39 -7.02 7.36 4.47
N GLN A 40 -7.16 7.08 5.77
CA GLN A 40 -6.03 7.03 6.70
C GLN A 40 -5.01 5.95 6.32
N ILE A 41 -5.47 4.76 5.95
CA ILE A 41 -4.60 3.66 5.50
C ILE A 41 -3.87 4.06 4.21
N ALA A 42 -4.59 4.61 3.22
CA ALA A 42 -4.01 5.10 1.98
C ALA A 42 -2.94 6.18 2.23
N SER A 43 -3.24 7.18 3.07
CA SER A 43 -2.30 8.23 3.44
C SER A 43 -1.04 7.68 4.13
N SER A 44 -1.22 6.70 5.01
CA SER A 44 -0.11 6.05 5.73
C SER A 44 0.80 5.26 4.77
N LEU A 45 0.22 4.52 3.81
CA LEU A 45 0.97 3.78 2.79
C LEU A 45 1.75 4.73 1.87
N HIS A 46 1.16 5.86 1.50
CA HIS A 46 1.88 6.88 0.73
C HIS A 46 3.04 7.48 1.54
N ALA A 47 2.78 7.89 2.78
CA ALA A 47 3.79 8.51 3.64
C ALA A 47 4.99 7.58 3.89
N ILE A 48 4.75 6.27 4.12
CA ILE A 48 5.85 5.34 4.39
C ILE A 48 6.76 5.13 3.18
N LEU A 49 6.20 5.10 1.96
CA LEU A 49 7.01 4.99 0.73
C LEU A 49 7.88 6.22 0.52
N VAL A 50 7.33 7.41 0.78
CA VAL A 50 8.08 8.67 0.68
C VAL A 50 9.19 8.73 1.72
N GLN A 51 8.92 8.29 2.95
CA GLN A 51 9.87 8.35 4.06
C GLN A 51 10.92 7.22 4.05
N ARG A 52 10.67 6.13 3.33
CA ARG A 52 11.56 4.97 3.24
C ARG A 52 12.02 4.74 1.81
N PRO A 53 13.09 5.43 1.36
CA PRO A 53 13.72 5.15 0.08
C PRO A 53 14.09 3.67 -0.04
N LEU A 54 13.78 3.08 -1.18
CA LEU A 54 14.17 1.72 -1.48
C LEU A 54 15.66 1.65 -1.74
N ARG A 55 16.32 0.69 -1.10
CA ARG A 55 17.73 0.41 -1.37
C ARG A 55 17.82 -0.67 -2.44
N TRP A 56 18.50 -0.35 -3.53
CA TRP A 56 18.80 -1.32 -4.58
C TRP A 56 20.28 -1.23 -4.91
N ARG A 57 21.02 -2.27 -4.51
CA ARG A 57 22.50 -2.26 -4.51
C ARG A 57 23.01 -1.09 -3.67
N ASP A 58 23.88 -0.25 -4.23
CA ASP A 58 24.44 0.93 -3.56
C ASP A 58 23.60 2.20 -3.79
N ASP A 59 22.51 2.10 -4.55
CA ASP A 59 21.65 3.23 -4.89
C ASP A 59 20.39 3.26 -4.02
N SER A 60 19.92 4.48 -3.78
CA SER A 60 18.68 4.74 -3.06
C SER A 60 17.68 5.46 -3.95
N PHE A 61 16.48 4.89 -4.06
CA PHE A 61 15.41 5.41 -4.90
C PHE A 61 14.25 5.87 -4.03
N SER A 62 13.89 7.15 -4.17
CA SER A 62 12.65 7.66 -3.60
C SER A 62 11.50 7.28 -4.52
N LEU A 63 10.50 6.59 -3.98
CA LEU A 63 9.29 6.24 -4.71
C LEU A 63 8.07 6.95 -4.13
N THR A 64 7.13 7.24 -5.00
CA THR A 64 5.77 7.66 -4.64
C THR A 64 4.77 6.68 -5.24
N VAL A 65 3.52 6.78 -4.82
CA VAL A 65 2.43 5.92 -5.31
C VAL A 65 1.17 6.75 -5.49
N SER A 66 0.39 6.45 -6.53
CA SER A 66 -0.96 6.95 -6.68
C SER A 66 -1.94 5.92 -6.11
N ILE A 67 -2.83 6.34 -5.21
CA ILE A 67 -3.81 5.44 -4.57
C ILE A 67 -5.21 5.92 -4.90
N GLY A 68 -5.99 5.06 -5.55
CA GLY A 68 -7.42 5.24 -5.79
C GLY A 68 -8.23 4.16 -5.05
N GLY A 69 -9.47 4.48 -4.69
CA GLY A 69 -10.34 3.56 -3.97
C GLY A 69 -11.82 3.85 -4.21
N VAL A 70 -12.64 2.83 -4.01
CA VAL A 70 -14.10 2.91 -4.07
C VAL A 70 -14.71 2.12 -2.92
N LEU A 71 -15.82 2.60 -2.37
CA LEU A 71 -16.59 1.84 -1.38
C LEU A 71 -17.35 0.72 -2.07
N ILE A 72 -17.13 -0.51 -1.62
CA ILE A 72 -17.91 -1.67 -2.02
C ILE A 72 -19.04 -1.82 -1.00
N ARG A 73 -20.29 -1.75 -1.47
CA ARG A 73 -21.47 -2.06 -0.66
C ARG A 73 -21.79 -3.54 -0.85
N SER A 74 -21.63 -4.33 0.22
CA SER A 74 -22.11 -5.70 0.32
C SER A 74 -23.49 -5.74 0.96
#